data_AF-A0A971KAW8-F1
#
_entry.id   AF-A0A971KAW8-F1
#
_cell.length_a   1.000
_cell.length_b   1.000
_cell.length_c   1.000
_cell.angle_alpha   90.00
_cell.angle_beta   90.00
_cell.angle_gamma   90.00
#
_symmetry.space_group_name_H-M   'P 1'
#
loop_
_entity.id
_entity.type
_entity.pdbx_description
1 polymer ?
#
loop_
_entity_poly.entity_id
_entity_poly.type
_entity_poly.pdbx_seq_one_letter_code
_entity_poly.pdbx_strand_id
1 'polypeptide(L)'
;MTTMPFFETHEFPIYFENLEIVREEALRAGIPFWQIILSCALFNYRDPTLADLRYGVYTTLAYGGQALAYYTYWTHDDASFREGPIDKYGARTPMFKVIQQLNLEMQALGPWLNKLTSTRVAHWPEAPIGARLLDGEGIVAEVSGGSVVVGEFESQDGEPWVMVANTDRSASAFITLRLRTPYKQIAEVSRSSGQLRPIARDQGVNAAFGYEDGMVVRFWLAPADGRLMRLY
;
A
#
# COMPACT_ATOMS: atom_id res chain seq x y z
N MET A 1 9.52 14.89 4.69
CA MET A 1 9.29 14.56 3.26
C MET A 1 10.07 13.30 2.98
N THR A 2 9.38 12.20 2.70
CA THR A 2 9.98 10.90 2.46
C THR A 2 10.13 10.75 0.94
N THR A 3 11.36 10.77 0.44
CA THR A 3 11.66 10.63 -0.99
C THR A 3 11.61 9.16 -1.40
N MET A 4 11.11 8.91 -2.62
CA MET A 4 10.98 7.56 -3.15
C MET A 4 12.34 6.87 -3.40
N PRO A 5 12.41 5.54 -3.34
CA PRO A 5 13.68 4.85 -3.15
C PRO A 5 14.48 4.50 -4.41
N PHE A 6 14.08 4.90 -5.61
CA PHE A 6 14.57 4.24 -6.83
C PHE A 6 15.78 4.95 -7.47
N PHE A 7 16.98 4.68 -6.99
CA PHE A 7 18.18 5.02 -7.76
C PHE A 7 18.29 4.13 -9.00
N GLU A 8 19.06 4.57 -9.99
CA GLU A 8 19.37 3.78 -11.17
C GLU A 8 20.07 2.45 -10.85
N THR A 9 20.80 2.38 -9.73
CA THR A 9 21.66 1.24 -9.38
C THR A 9 21.24 0.48 -8.13
N HIS A 10 20.40 1.06 -7.28
CA HIS A 10 20.02 0.47 -6.00
C HIS A 10 18.74 1.11 -5.43
N GLU A 11 18.22 0.52 -4.36
CA GLU A 11 17.09 1.03 -3.61
C GLU A 11 17.57 1.88 -2.42
N PHE A 12 16.84 2.94 -2.09
CA PHE A 12 17.13 3.77 -0.92
C PHE A 12 16.78 3.00 0.35
N PRO A 13 17.75 2.71 1.22
CA PRO A 13 17.59 1.70 2.26
C PRO A 13 16.64 2.12 3.39
N ILE A 14 16.37 3.42 3.54
CA ILE A 14 15.62 3.99 4.67
C ILE A 14 14.17 4.37 4.32
N TYR A 15 13.62 3.89 3.20
CA TYR A 15 12.24 4.19 2.81
C TYR A 15 11.21 3.82 3.88
N PHE A 16 11.29 2.60 4.41
CA PHE A 16 10.34 2.12 5.43
C PHE A 16 10.64 2.64 6.83
N GLU A 17 11.91 2.86 7.18
CA GLU A 17 12.28 3.58 8.41
C GLU A 17 11.63 4.97 8.44
N ASN A 18 11.72 5.70 7.33
CA ASN A 18 11.09 7.00 7.18
C ASN A 18 9.55 6.93 7.28
N LEU A 19 8.92 5.92 6.69
CA LEU A 19 7.48 5.71 6.84
C LEU A 19 7.10 5.40 8.29
N GLU A 20 7.89 4.59 9.01
CA GLU A 20 7.60 4.31 10.41
C GLU A 20 7.74 5.54 11.29
N ILE A 21 8.82 6.30 11.14
CA ILE A 21 9.04 7.52 11.92
C ILE A 21 7.86 8.49 11.71
N VAL A 22 7.47 8.74 10.46
CA VAL A 22 6.37 9.67 10.16
C VAL A 22 5.04 9.13 10.69
N ARG A 23 4.77 7.82 10.56
CA ARG A 23 3.57 7.18 11.11
C ARG A 23 3.51 7.34 12.63
N GLU A 24 4.58 7.01 13.35
CA GLU A 24 4.63 7.08 14.81
C GLU A 24 4.43 8.53 15.31
N GLU A 25 5.08 9.50 14.68
CA GLU A 25 4.92 10.92 15.05
C GLU A 25 3.53 11.47 14.70
N ALA A 26 2.95 11.08 13.57
CA ALA A 26 1.60 11.48 13.16
C ALA A 26 0.54 10.92 14.13
N LEU A 27 0.67 9.65 14.52
CA LEU A 27 -0.19 9.03 15.54
C LEU A 27 -0.05 9.73 16.90
N ARG A 28 1.18 10.06 17.33
CA ARG A 28 1.43 10.77 18.59
C ARG A 28 0.80 12.17 18.59
N ALA A 29 0.84 12.86 17.46
CA ALA A 29 0.28 14.20 17.31
C ALA A 29 -1.22 14.21 16.98
N GLY A 30 -1.83 13.06 16.67
CA GLY A 30 -3.23 12.97 16.28
C GLY A 30 -3.56 13.65 14.95
N ILE A 31 -2.62 13.65 13.99
CA ILE A 31 -2.76 14.28 12.68
C ILE A 31 -2.57 13.28 11.54
N PRO A 32 -3.17 13.51 10.35
CA PRO A 32 -2.86 12.71 9.17
C PRO A 32 -1.42 12.96 8.71
N PHE A 33 -0.81 11.96 8.06
CA PHE A 33 0.43 12.17 7.30
C PHE A 33 0.24 11.92 5.80
N TRP A 34 1.07 12.62 5.02
CA TRP A 34 1.03 12.63 3.57
C TRP A 34 2.34 12.08 3.03
N GLN A 35 2.25 11.30 1.95
CA GLN A 35 3.41 10.83 1.20
C GLN A 35 3.56 11.61 -0.10
N ILE A 36 4.80 11.95 -0.44
CA ILE A 36 5.15 12.50 -1.75
C ILE A 36 5.87 11.41 -2.55
N ILE A 37 5.38 11.16 -3.76
CA ILE A 37 5.77 10.06 -4.63
C ILE A 37 6.50 10.64 -5.84
N LEU A 38 7.69 10.13 -6.14
CA LEU A 38 8.47 10.60 -7.30
C LEU A 38 7.83 10.06 -8.59
N SER A 39 7.40 10.95 -9.48
CA SER A 39 6.69 10.64 -10.73
C SER A 39 7.49 10.95 -12.00
N CYS A 40 8.79 11.16 -11.88
CA CYS A 40 9.68 11.38 -13.00
C CYS A 40 11.09 10.90 -12.65
N ALA A 41 11.93 10.66 -13.66
CA ALA A 41 13.36 10.55 -13.40
C ALA A 41 13.90 11.90 -12.92
N LEU A 42 14.80 11.87 -11.94
CA LEU A 42 15.40 13.05 -11.32
C LEU A 42 16.85 12.75 -11.00
N PHE A 43 17.83 13.54 -11.44
CA PHE A 43 19.25 13.26 -11.21
C PHE A 43 19.62 11.80 -11.58
N ASN A 44 20.07 11.00 -10.61
CA ASN A 44 20.40 9.58 -10.69
C ASN A 44 19.26 8.64 -10.19
N TYR A 45 18.06 9.17 -10.05
CA TYR A 45 16.84 8.37 -9.89
C TYR A 45 16.34 7.95 -11.26
N ARG A 46 16.02 6.67 -11.40
CA ARG A 46 15.51 6.12 -12.66
C ARG A 46 14.09 6.57 -12.93
N ASP A 47 13.66 6.42 -14.19
CA ASP A 47 12.27 6.63 -14.57
C ASP A 47 11.37 5.60 -13.83
N PRO A 48 10.36 6.04 -13.06
CA PRO A 48 9.50 5.13 -12.35
C PRO A 48 8.59 4.35 -13.32
N THR A 49 8.40 3.08 -13.04
CA THR A 49 7.38 2.25 -13.71
C THR A 49 6.02 2.41 -13.01
N LEU A 50 4.96 1.88 -13.63
CA LEU A 50 3.66 1.74 -12.96
C LEU A 50 3.78 0.99 -11.63
N ALA A 51 4.59 -0.08 -11.58
CA ALA A 51 4.78 -0.87 -10.37
C ALA A 51 5.50 -0.06 -9.28
N ASP A 52 6.42 0.84 -9.64
CA ASP A 52 7.12 1.71 -8.68
C ASP A 52 6.18 2.71 -8.00
N LEU A 53 5.34 3.37 -8.80
CA LEU A 53 4.34 4.29 -8.27
C LEU A 53 3.31 3.55 -7.41
N ARG A 54 2.82 2.41 -7.92
CA ARG A 54 1.87 1.59 -7.19
C ARG A 54 2.45 1.10 -5.86
N TYR A 55 3.73 0.70 -5.86
CA TYR A 55 4.44 0.28 -4.65
C TYR A 55 4.43 1.38 -3.61
N GLY A 56 4.82 2.61 -3.96
CA GLY A 56 4.80 3.70 -3.00
C GLY A 56 3.41 4.09 -2.54
N VAL A 57 2.41 4.01 -3.41
CA VAL A 57 1.00 4.23 -3.03
C VAL A 57 0.56 3.19 -2.01
N TYR A 58 0.57 1.91 -2.36
CA TYR A 58 -0.05 0.86 -1.56
C TYR A 58 0.73 0.56 -0.26
N THR A 59 2.06 0.71 -0.26
CA THR A 59 2.85 0.62 0.98
C THR A 59 2.56 1.80 1.91
N THR A 60 2.42 3.03 1.39
CA THR A 60 1.99 4.18 2.18
C THR A 60 0.61 3.97 2.81
N LEU A 61 -0.35 3.45 2.04
CA LEU A 61 -1.68 3.14 2.57
C LEU A 61 -1.63 2.09 3.67
N ALA A 62 -0.79 1.05 3.53
CA ALA A 62 -0.57 0.05 4.57
C ALA A 62 0.03 0.65 5.85
N TYR A 63 0.82 1.72 5.73
CA TYR A 63 1.32 2.50 6.86
C TYR A 63 0.31 3.51 7.43
N GLY A 64 -0.87 3.64 6.83
CA GLY A 64 -1.91 4.59 7.27
C GLY A 64 -1.75 6.01 6.74
N GLY A 65 -1.02 6.21 5.65
CA GLY A 65 -1.00 7.50 4.98
C GLY A 65 -2.37 7.86 4.41
N GLN A 66 -2.80 9.11 4.63
CA GLN A 66 -4.15 9.58 4.30
C GLN A 66 -4.17 10.58 3.12
N ALA A 67 -3.01 10.98 2.63
CA ALA A 67 -2.92 11.69 1.37
C ALA A 67 -1.64 11.37 0.61
N LEU A 68 -1.72 11.55 -0.71
CA LEU A 68 -0.67 11.26 -1.67
C LEU A 68 -0.49 12.49 -2.56
N ALA A 69 0.75 12.87 -2.82
CA ALA A 69 1.11 13.87 -3.81
C ALA A 69 2.22 13.34 -4.71
N TYR A 70 2.28 13.84 -5.95
CA TYR A 70 3.27 13.43 -6.93
C TYR A 70 4.28 14.56 -7.16
N TYR A 71 5.57 14.25 -7.03
CA TYR A 71 6.65 15.14 -7.37
C TYR A 71 7.36 14.59 -8.61
N THR A 72 7.34 15.22 -9.78
CA THR A 72 6.69 16.49 -10.12
C THR A 72 5.53 16.27 -11.08
N TYR A 73 4.57 17.19 -11.11
CA TYR A 73 3.49 17.14 -12.10
C TYR A 73 3.94 17.61 -13.48
N TRP A 74 4.70 18.71 -13.54
CA TRP A 74 5.33 19.23 -14.76
C TRP A 74 6.81 18.87 -14.77
N THR A 75 7.28 18.37 -15.90
CA THR A 75 8.70 18.17 -16.15
C THR A 75 9.39 19.53 -16.14
N HIS A 76 10.37 19.71 -15.26
CA HIS A 76 11.15 20.94 -15.20
C HIS A 76 12.00 21.07 -16.48
N ASP A 77 12.20 22.30 -16.96
CA ASP A 77 13.11 22.58 -18.09
C ASP A 77 14.58 22.59 -17.60
N ASP A 78 15.01 21.44 -17.09
CA ASP A 78 16.37 21.15 -16.65
C ASP A 78 16.71 19.70 -17.03
N ALA A 79 17.95 19.43 -17.43
CA ALA A 79 18.39 18.12 -17.92
C ALA A 79 18.26 16.98 -16.89
N SER A 80 18.17 17.34 -15.60
CA SER A 80 18.02 16.40 -14.49
C SER A 80 16.62 15.79 -14.43
N PHE A 81 15.60 16.42 -15.02
CA PHE A 81 14.21 15.96 -15.01
C PHE A 81 13.82 15.38 -16.37
N ARG A 82 13.24 14.16 -16.36
CA ARG A 82 12.81 13.48 -17.59
C ARG A 82 11.47 12.77 -17.36
N GLU A 83 10.60 12.82 -18.37
CA GLU A 83 9.36 12.04 -18.43
C GLU A 83 8.38 12.23 -17.25
N GLY A 84 8.22 13.47 -16.76
CA GLY A 84 7.15 13.78 -15.83
C GLY A 84 5.75 13.63 -16.46
N PRO A 85 4.66 13.65 -15.67
CA PRO A 85 3.29 13.45 -16.16
C PRO A 85 2.90 14.41 -17.28
N ILE A 86 3.34 15.66 -17.19
CA ILE A 86 3.28 16.65 -18.25
C ILE A 86 4.71 16.98 -18.68
N ASP A 87 5.00 16.92 -19.98
CA ASP A 87 6.31 17.30 -20.51
C ASP A 87 6.52 18.82 -20.51
N LYS A 88 7.74 19.26 -20.82
CA LYS A 88 8.09 20.69 -20.84
C LYS A 88 7.36 21.52 -21.90
N TYR A 89 6.66 20.86 -22.84
CA TYR A 89 5.86 21.50 -23.88
C TYR A 89 4.35 21.47 -23.56
N GLY A 90 3.96 20.92 -22.40
CA GLY A 90 2.56 20.83 -21.97
C GLY A 90 1.80 19.61 -22.48
N ALA A 91 2.47 18.66 -23.12
CA ALA A 91 1.84 17.42 -23.56
C ALA A 91 1.83 16.37 -22.44
N ARG A 92 0.80 15.52 -22.44
CA ARG A 92 0.69 14.39 -21.51
C ARG A 92 1.64 13.27 -21.94
N THR A 93 2.44 12.78 -21.01
CA THR A 93 3.29 11.60 -21.21
C THR A 93 2.55 10.32 -20.83
N PRO A 94 3.12 9.11 -21.08
CA PRO A 94 2.54 7.86 -20.58
C PRO A 94 2.34 7.85 -19.06
N MET A 95 3.21 8.54 -18.31
CA MET A 95 3.14 8.67 -16.85
C MET A 95 1.83 9.32 -16.38
N PHE A 96 1.26 10.24 -17.17
CA PHE A 96 -0.04 10.84 -16.88
C PHE A 96 -1.13 9.79 -16.70
N LYS A 97 -1.20 8.79 -17.60
CA LYS A 97 -2.22 7.75 -17.57
C LYS A 97 -2.05 6.83 -16.37
N VAL A 98 -0.80 6.53 -15.99
CA VAL A 98 -0.46 5.76 -14.80
C VAL A 98 -0.99 6.47 -13.54
N ILE A 99 -0.67 7.75 -13.36
CA ILE A 99 -1.15 8.52 -12.22
C ILE A 99 -2.67 8.68 -12.24
N GLN A 100 -3.27 8.89 -13.42
CA GLN A 100 -4.72 8.96 -13.55
C GLN A 100 -5.39 7.68 -13.04
N GLN A 101 -4.86 6.51 -13.42
CA GLN A 101 -5.37 5.22 -12.95
C GLN A 101 -5.25 5.09 -11.43
N LEU A 102 -4.07 5.37 -10.86
CA LEU A 102 -3.85 5.31 -9.42
C LEU A 102 -4.79 6.26 -8.67
N ASN A 103 -4.99 7.48 -9.16
CA ASN A 103 -5.90 8.45 -8.56
C ASN A 103 -7.36 7.96 -8.55
N LEU A 104 -7.81 7.26 -9.59
CA LEU A 104 -9.15 6.65 -9.60
C LEU A 104 -9.27 5.55 -8.53
N GLU A 105 -8.22 4.73 -8.35
CA GLU A 105 -8.18 3.74 -7.28
C GLU A 105 -8.21 4.43 -5.90
N MET A 106 -7.48 5.54 -5.73
CA MET A 106 -7.47 6.31 -4.47
C MET A 106 -8.80 6.97 -4.16
N GLN A 107 -9.54 7.44 -5.17
CA GLN A 107 -10.89 7.97 -4.97
C GLN A 107 -11.86 6.90 -4.47
N ALA A 108 -11.66 5.63 -4.83
CA ALA A 108 -12.44 4.51 -4.33
C ALA A 108 -12.05 4.09 -2.90
N LEU A 109 -10.76 4.09 -2.56
CA LEU A 109 -10.26 3.62 -1.26
C LEU A 109 -10.27 4.71 -0.18
N GLY A 110 -10.02 5.96 -0.55
CA GLY A 110 -9.86 7.10 0.37
C GLY A 110 -11.02 7.32 1.34
N PRO A 111 -12.31 7.21 0.93
CA PRO A 111 -13.44 7.36 1.84
C PRO A 111 -13.47 6.37 3.02
N TRP A 112 -12.82 5.21 2.86
CA TRP A 112 -12.65 4.21 3.91
C TRP A 112 -11.40 4.52 4.74
N LEU A 113 -10.22 4.60 4.10
CA LEU A 113 -8.93 4.80 4.79
C LEU A 113 -8.88 6.07 5.65
N ASN A 114 -9.55 7.14 5.23
CA ASN A 114 -9.59 8.40 5.99
C ASN A 114 -10.36 8.29 7.32
N LYS A 115 -11.04 7.17 7.58
CA LYS A 115 -11.77 6.88 8.82
C LYS A 115 -11.09 5.81 9.68
N LEU A 116 -9.91 5.35 9.28
CA LEU A 116 -9.18 4.28 9.94
C LEU A 116 -7.95 4.85 10.66
N THR A 117 -7.70 4.34 11.86
CA THR A 117 -6.49 4.63 12.63
C THR A 117 -5.55 3.45 12.53
N SER A 118 -4.30 3.67 12.10
CA SER A 118 -3.31 2.58 12.04
C SER A 118 -2.92 2.15 13.43
N THR A 119 -3.10 0.87 13.74
CA THR A 119 -2.79 0.28 15.05
C THR A 119 -1.47 -0.49 15.00
N ARG A 120 -1.18 -1.19 13.90
CA ARG A 120 0.04 -1.99 13.72
C ARG A 120 0.49 -2.00 12.27
N VAL A 121 1.80 -2.09 12.05
CA VAL A 121 2.41 -2.33 10.73
C VAL A 121 3.48 -3.40 10.88
N ALA A 122 3.54 -4.35 9.95
CA ALA A 122 4.54 -5.40 9.94
C ALA A 122 4.85 -5.91 8.53
N HIS A 123 6.06 -6.41 8.34
CA HIS A 123 6.55 -6.94 7.08
C HIS A 123 6.72 -8.46 7.14
N TRP A 124 6.67 -9.09 5.97
CA TRP A 124 6.92 -10.51 5.78
C TRP A 124 7.57 -10.76 4.40
N PRO A 125 8.49 -11.73 4.25
CA PRO A 125 9.13 -12.55 5.29
C PRO A 125 10.32 -11.86 5.97
N GLU A 126 10.72 -10.70 5.48
CA GLU A 126 11.84 -9.92 5.99
C GLU A 126 11.38 -8.50 6.29
N ALA A 127 11.96 -7.90 7.32
CA ALA A 127 11.70 -6.50 7.67
C ALA A 127 12.86 -5.62 7.19
N PRO A 128 12.58 -4.60 6.36
CA PRO A 128 13.56 -3.57 6.03
C PRO A 128 14.03 -2.79 7.27
N ILE A 129 15.12 -2.03 7.12
CA ILE A 129 15.65 -1.17 8.19
C ILE A 129 14.54 -0.26 8.74
N GLY A 130 14.45 -0.18 10.07
CA GLY A 130 13.46 0.62 10.80
C GLY A 130 12.04 0.05 10.82
N ALA A 131 11.75 -1.01 10.06
CA ALA A 131 10.45 -1.65 10.04
C ALA A 131 10.39 -2.87 10.99
N ARG A 132 9.18 -3.35 11.26
CA ARG A 132 8.93 -4.49 12.15
C ARG A 132 8.60 -5.74 11.34
N LEU A 133 9.16 -6.88 11.74
CA LEU A 133 8.79 -8.18 11.20
C LEU A 133 7.45 -8.62 11.79
N LEU A 134 6.65 -9.35 11.01
CA LEU A 134 5.47 -10.04 11.53
C LEU A 134 5.88 -11.01 12.65
N ASP A 135 5.33 -10.81 13.83
CA ASP A 135 5.65 -11.55 15.06
C ASP A 135 4.48 -12.43 15.55
N GLY A 136 3.35 -12.39 14.85
CA GLY A 136 2.12 -13.09 15.21
C GLY A 136 1.25 -12.35 16.22
N GLU A 137 1.60 -11.13 16.61
CA GLU A 137 0.76 -10.25 17.41
C GLU A 137 -0.19 -9.42 16.53
N GLY A 138 -1.36 -9.10 17.07
CA GLY A 138 -2.43 -8.39 16.36
C GLY A 138 -3.45 -9.31 15.68
N ILE A 139 -4.09 -8.77 14.64
CA ILE A 139 -5.11 -9.46 13.84
C ILE A 139 -4.45 -10.48 12.91
N VAL A 140 -3.35 -10.11 12.24
CA VAL A 140 -2.66 -11.00 11.29
C VAL A 140 -1.63 -11.83 12.03
N ALA A 141 -1.99 -13.07 12.34
CA ALA A 141 -1.13 -13.98 13.08
C ALA A 141 -0.05 -14.61 12.20
N GLU A 142 -0.38 -14.95 10.95
CA GLU A 142 0.57 -15.56 10.01
C GLU A 142 0.30 -15.08 8.59
N VAL A 143 1.38 -14.96 7.81
CA VAL A 143 1.35 -14.72 6.37
C VAL A 143 2.15 -15.83 5.68
N SER A 144 1.64 -16.34 4.58
CA SER A 144 2.42 -17.19 3.67
C SER A 144 2.17 -16.82 2.21
N GLY A 145 3.21 -17.00 1.40
CA GLY A 145 3.25 -16.57 0.00
C GLY A 145 3.65 -15.11 -0.17
N GLY A 146 4.57 -14.86 -1.10
CA GLY A 146 5.04 -13.51 -1.45
C GLY A 146 5.81 -12.77 -0.34
N SER A 147 6.13 -11.51 -0.66
CA SER A 147 6.67 -10.52 0.26
C SER A 147 5.66 -9.39 0.39
N VAL A 148 5.29 -9.03 1.62
CA VAL A 148 4.21 -8.07 1.87
C VAL A 148 4.53 -7.16 3.05
N VAL A 149 3.90 -5.98 3.02
CA VAL A 149 3.63 -5.20 4.23
C VAL A 149 2.15 -5.31 4.58
N VAL A 150 1.89 -5.48 5.87
CA VAL A 150 0.58 -5.57 6.49
C VAL A 150 0.38 -4.36 7.37
N GLY A 151 -0.68 -3.60 7.12
CA GLY A 151 -1.22 -2.59 8.01
C GLY A 151 -2.47 -3.11 8.70
N GLU A 152 -2.53 -3.00 10.02
CA GLU A 152 -3.74 -3.20 10.80
C GLU A 152 -4.29 -1.86 11.25
N PHE A 153 -5.62 -1.76 11.26
CA PHE A 153 -6.33 -0.53 11.57
C PHE A 153 -7.60 -0.80 12.36
N GLU A 154 -8.07 0.25 13.02
CA GLU A 154 -9.35 0.28 13.70
C GLU A 154 -10.19 1.45 13.16
N SER A 155 -11.47 1.21 12.90
CA SER A 155 -12.42 2.29 12.58
C SER A 155 -12.83 3.05 13.84
N GLN A 156 -13.49 4.19 13.68
CA GLN A 156 -14.07 4.93 14.82
C GLN A 156 -15.09 4.12 15.62
N ASP A 157 -15.72 3.12 14.99
CA ASP A 157 -16.70 2.22 15.61
C ASP A 157 -16.06 0.96 16.24
N GLY A 158 -14.72 0.88 16.26
CA GLY A 158 -13.97 -0.26 16.82
C GLY A 158 -13.88 -1.47 15.89
N GLU A 159 -14.25 -1.33 14.61
CA GLU A 159 -14.17 -2.44 13.67
C GLU A 159 -12.74 -2.63 13.15
N PRO A 160 -12.23 -3.87 13.09
CA PRO A 160 -10.89 -4.12 12.61
C PRO A 160 -10.80 -4.16 11.08
N TRP A 161 -9.71 -3.59 10.57
CA TRP A 161 -9.37 -3.54 9.15
C TRP A 161 -7.93 -3.97 8.94
N VAL A 162 -7.67 -4.55 7.77
CA VAL A 162 -6.33 -4.99 7.36
C VAL A 162 -6.08 -4.51 5.93
N MET A 163 -4.92 -3.90 5.72
CA MET A 163 -4.36 -3.60 4.40
C MET A 163 -3.17 -4.53 4.16
N VAL A 164 -3.14 -5.22 3.03
CA VAL A 164 -1.96 -5.99 2.61
C VAL A 164 -1.47 -5.44 1.28
N ALA A 165 -0.19 -5.10 1.20
CA ALA A 165 0.45 -4.65 -0.03
C ALA A 165 1.64 -5.55 -0.38
N ASN A 166 1.69 -6.02 -1.62
CA ASN A 166 2.80 -6.78 -2.19
C ASN A 166 4.01 -5.86 -2.36
N THR A 167 5.12 -6.22 -1.72
CA THR A 167 6.37 -5.44 -1.81
C THR A 167 7.24 -5.86 -3.00
N ASP A 168 6.89 -6.93 -3.72
CA ASP A 168 7.50 -7.30 -5.00
C ASP A 168 6.87 -6.52 -6.15
N ARG A 169 7.71 -5.78 -6.90
CA ARG A 169 7.29 -4.95 -8.06
C ARG A 169 7.31 -5.70 -9.39
N SER A 170 7.82 -6.94 -9.40
CA SER A 170 8.01 -7.75 -10.59
C SER A 170 7.17 -9.03 -10.60
N ALA A 171 6.80 -9.55 -9.44
CA ALA A 171 6.07 -10.81 -9.30
C ALA A 171 4.72 -10.66 -8.60
N SER A 172 3.72 -11.36 -9.14
CA SER A 172 2.46 -11.61 -8.45
C SER A 172 2.66 -12.65 -7.35
N ALA A 173 1.86 -12.57 -6.28
CA ALA A 173 1.90 -13.52 -5.19
C ALA A 173 0.49 -13.99 -4.80
N PHE A 174 0.37 -15.29 -4.50
CA PHE A 174 -0.81 -15.85 -3.87
C PHE A 174 -0.61 -15.83 -2.36
N ILE A 175 -1.30 -14.89 -1.70
CA ILE A 175 -1.16 -14.61 -0.28
C ILE A 175 -2.17 -15.43 0.51
N THR A 176 -1.72 -16.05 1.59
CA THR A 176 -2.59 -16.65 2.62
C THR A 176 -2.34 -15.94 3.95
N LEU A 177 -3.41 -15.41 4.54
CA LEU A 177 -3.41 -14.81 5.86
C LEU A 177 -4.12 -15.73 6.85
N ARG A 178 -3.54 -15.90 8.03
CA ARG A 178 -4.22 -16.45 9.21
C ARG A 178 -4.57 -15.30 10.15
N LEU A 179 -5.85 -15.09 10.39
CA LEU A 179 -6.38 -13.97 11.15
C LEU A 179 -6.89 -14.45 12.51
N ARG A 180 -6.38 -13.85 13.60
CA ARG A 180 -6.86 -14.04 14.97
C ARG A 180 -8.03 -13.09 15.20
N THR A 181 -9.25 -13.62 15.17
CA THR A 181 -10.43 -12.77 15.16
C THR A 181 -11.70 -13.51 15.59
N PRO A 182 -12.60 -12.87 16.38
CA PRO A 182 -13.92 -13.44 16.66
C PRO A 182 -14.89 -13.28 15.48
N TYR A 183 -14.61 -12.34 14.56
CA TYR A 183 -15.44 -12.04 13.40
C TYR A 183 -15.52 -13.21 12.43
N LYS A 184 -16.65 -13.33 11.73
CA LYS A 184 -16.94 -14.48 10.85
C LYS A 184 -16.98 -14.11 9.38
N GLN A 185 -16.98 -12.81 9.06
CA GLN A 185 -17.01 -12.33 7.69
C GLN A 185 -15.83 -11.39 7.42
N ILE A 186 -15.43 -11.36 6.14
CA ILE A 186 -14.45 -10.41 5.61
C ILE A 186 -14.90 -9.94 4.24
N ALA A 187 -14.76 -8.64 4.01
CA ALA A 187 -15.03 -8.02 2.73
C ALA A 187 -13.85 -7.14 2.31
N GLU A 188 -13.54 -7.14 1.02
CA GLU A 188 -12.59 -6.20 0.44
C GLU A 188 -13.30 -4.92 -0.01
N VAL A 189 -12.59 -3.80 0.04
CA VAL A 189 -13.03 -2.60 -0.68
C VAL A 189 -12.58 -2.72 -2.13
N SER A 190 -13.53 -2.75 -3.05
CA SER A 190 -13.23 -2.77 -4.47
C SER A 190 -12.53 -1.46 -4.90
N ARG A 191 -11.25 -1.54 -5.28
CA ARG A 191 -10.49 -0.38 -5.77
C ARG A 191 -11.07 0.30 -7.02
N SER A 192 -12.00 -0.33 -7.73
CA SER A 192 -12.65 0.27 -8.91
C SER A 192 -13.97 0.97 -8.59
N SER A 193 -14.66 0.57 -7.51
CA SER A 193 -15.99 1.11 -7.19
C SER A 193 -16.15 1.66 -5.78
N GLY A 194 -15.18 1.44 -4.89
CA GLY A 194 -15.23 1.81 -3.47
C GLY A 194 -16.25 1.03 -2.65
N GLN A 195 -16.89 0.01 -3.22
CA GLN A 195 -17.89 -0.81 -2.53
C GLN A 195 -17.23 -1.97 -1.80
N LEU A 196 -17.76 -2.30 -0.62
CA LEU A 196 -17.42 -3.54 0.07
C LEU A 196 -17.98 -4.75 -0.68
N ARG A 197 -17.15 -5.78 -0.85
CA ARG A 197 -17.53 -7.04 -1.50
C ARG A 197 -16.99 -8.23 -0.71
N PRO A 198 -17.78 -9.30 -0.48
CA PRO A 198 -17.30 -10.50 0.18
C PRO A 198 -16.12 -11.14 -0.58
N ILE A 199 -15.13 -11.63 0.16
CA ILE A 199 -14.00 -12.38 -0.39
C ILE A 199 -14.43 -13.84 -0.53
N ALA A 200 -15.24 -14.15 -1.55
CA ALA A 200 -15.90 -15.46 -1.65
C ALA A 200 -15.10 -16.50 -2.47
N ARG A 201 -14.47 -16.09 -3.58
CA ARG A 201 -13.70 -17.00 -4.44
C ARG A 201 -12.56 -16.26 -5.13
N ASP A 202 -11.36 -16.83 -5.03
CA ASP A 202 -10.23 -16.46 -5.86
C ASP A 202 -9.79 -17.71 -6.64
N GLN A 203 -9.97 -17.67 -7.97
CA GLN A 203 -9.64 -18.75 -8.92
C GLN A 203 -10.09 -20.18 -8.52
N GLY A 204 -11.28 -20.32 -7.95
CA GLY A 204 -11.88 -21.63 -7.65
C GLY A 204 -11.51 -22.24 -6.30
N VAL A 205 -10.71 -21.52 -5.49
CA VAL A 205 -10.48 -21.85 -4.07
C VAL A 205 -11.42 -21.02 -3.20
N ASN A 206 -11.96 -21.61 -2.13
CA ASN A 206 -12.68 -20.85 -1.10
C ASN A 206 -11.73 -19.83 -0.49
N ALA A 207 -12.04 -18.55 -0.69
CA ALA A 207 -11.13 -17.46 -0.38
C ALA A 207 -11.15 -17.05 1.10
N ALA A 208 -12.20 -17.42 1.84
CA ALA A 208 -12.26 -17.26 3.28
C ALA A 208 -12.93 -18.48 3.94
N PHE A 209 -12.39 -18.95 5.06
CA PHE A 209 -13.01 -19.98 5.90
C PHE A 209 -12.63 -19.79 7.38
N GLY A 210 -13.59 -20.07 8.26
CA GLY A 210 -13.40 -19.97 9.71
C GLY A 210 -12.75 -21.21 10.32
N TYR A 211 -12.10 -21.03 11.46
CA TYR A 211 -11.70 -22.07 12.41
C TYR A 211 -12.11 -21.62 13.83
N GLU A 212 -11.91 -22.46 14.86
CA GLU A 212 -12.43 -22.20 16.22
C GLU A 212 -12.17 -20.75 16.69
N ASP A 213 -10.93 -20.26 16.56
CA ASP A 213 -10.50 -18.94 17.04
C ASP A 213 -10.04 -17.96 15.94
N GLY A 214 -10.56 -18.09 14.71
CA GLY A 214 -10.17 -17.17 13.65
C GLY A 214 -10.64 -17.51 12.25
N MET A 215 -9.94 -16.92 11.28
CA MET A 215 -10.26 -17.03 9.86
C MET A 215 -9.00 -17.13 9.01
N VAL A 216 -9.04 -17.94 7.97
CA VAL A 216 -8.00 -17.96 6.93
C VAL A 216 -8.55 -17.28 5.69
N VAL A 217 -7.76 -16.36 5.11
CA VAL A 217 -8.13 -15.61 3.90
C VAL A 217 -7.04 -15.78 2.86
N ARG A 218 -7.42 -16.03 1.60
CA ARG A 218 -6.50 -16.31 0.49
C ARG A 218 -6.84 -15.48 -0.73
N PHE A 219 -5.83 -14.88 -1.35
CA PHE A 219 -6.03 -14.05 -2.52
C PHE A 219 -4.74 -13.79 -3.32
N TRP A 220 -4.90 -13.47 -4.60
CA TRP A 220 -3.83 -12.95 -5.44
C TRP A 220 -3.61 -11.45 -5.22
N LEU A 221 -2.33 -11.06 -5.21
CA LEU A 221 -1.88 -9.70 -5.42
C LEU A 221 -0.98 -9.67 -6.66
N ALA A 222 -1.25 -8.74 -7.58
CA ALA A 222 -0.35 -8.41 -8.67
C ALA A 222 0.93 -7.74 -8.13
N PRO A 223 1.96 -7.50 -8.97
CA PRO A 223 3.14 -6.79 -8.52
C PRO A 223 2.79 -5.40 -7.98
N ALA A 224 3.35 -5.06 -6.82
CA ALA A 224 3.14 -3.81 -6.10
C ALA A 224 1.68 -3.52 -5.66
N ASP A 225 0.77 -4.46 -5.84
CA ASP A 225 -0.66 -4.27 -5.60
C ASP A 225 -1.02 -4.40 -4.13
N GLY A 226 -2.21 -3.94 -3.74
CA GLY A 226 -2.70 -4.14 -2.39
C GLY A 226 -4.20 -4.24 -2.25
N ARG A 227 -4.63 -4.67 -1.07
CA ARG A 227 -6.02 -4.99 -0.75
C ARG A 227 -6.37 -4.51 0.64
N LEU A 228 -7.40 -3.66 0.73
CA LEU A 228 -8.01 -3.20 1.97
C LEU A 228 -9.21 -4.07 2.32
N MET A 229 -9.25 -4.58 3.54
CA MET A 229 -10.26 -5.52 4.00
C MET A 229 -10.83 -5.13 5.35
N ARG A 230 -12.14 -5.33 5.52
CA ARG A 230 -12.90 -5.14 6.76
C ARG A 230 -13.32 -6.49 7.30
N LEU A 231 -13.14 -6.70 8.60
CA LEU A 231 -13.67 -7.86 9.32
C LEU A 231 -14.96 -7.43 10.05
N TYR A 232 -15.99 -8.27 10.02
CA TYR A 232 -17.30 -8.00 10.65
C TYR A 232 -18.11 -9.28 10.94
#